data_AF-A0A1W9M2D7-F1
#
_entry.id   AF-A0A1W9M2D7-F1
#
_cell.length_a   1.000
_cell.length_b   1.000
_cell.length_c   1.000
_cell.angle_alpha   90.00
_cell.angle_beta   90.00
_cell.angle_gamma   90.00
#
_symmetry.space_group_name_H-M   'P 1'
#
loop_
_entity.id
_entity.type
_entity.pdbx_description
1 polymer ?
#
loop_
_entity_poly.entity_id
_entity_poly.type
_entity_poly.pdbx_seq_one_letter_code
_entity_poly.pdbx_strand_id
1 'polypeptide(L)'
;MNPYKKIPYGISSYKTIRQENYYYVDKTRYIPQLEETGKFLFLIRPRRFGKSSLLTVLESYYDIVRKDEYGLLFDGTFIKDHPSPEKNSHLILKFNFSQVSPDPDEVESSFQGHARNCFFFFGEKY
;
A
#
# COMPACT_ATOMS: atom_id res chain seq x y z
N MET A 1 -2.90 -24.59 19.95
CA MET A 1 -2.67 -23.44 19.05
C MET A 1 -2.74 -22.16 19.88
N ASN A 2 -1.89 -21.17 19.62
CA ASN A 2 -1.91 -19.89 20.36
C ASN A 2 -3.19 -19.11 19.96
N PRO A 3 -4.09 -18.78 20.91
CA PRO A 3 -5.34 -18.08 20.60
C PRO A 3 -5.14 -16.61 20.20
N TYR A 4 -3.93 -16.07 20.35
CA TYR A 4 -3.63 -14.67 20.10
C TYR A 4 -2.94 -14.46 18.75
N LYS A 5 -3.40 -13.45 18.01
CA LYS A 5 -2.73 -12.99 16.79
C LYS A 5 -1.37 -12.38 17.15
N LYS A 6 -0.34 -12.67 16.34
CA LYS A 6 0.99 -12.09 16.51
C LYS A 6 0.99 -10.60 16.17
N ILE A 7 1.82 -9.81 16.85
CA ILE A 7 2.05 -8.40 16.49
C ILE A 7 2.97 -8.36 15.26
N PRO A 8 2.62 -7.63 14.19
CA PRO A 8 3.41 -7.56 12.96
C PRO A 8 4.65 -6.64 13.11
N TYR A 9 5.58 -7.02 13.97
CA TYR A 9 6.80 -6.23 14.23
C TYR A 9 7.72 -6.25 13.00
N GLY A 10 8.00 -5.07 12.44
CA GLY A 10 8.83 -4.93 11.23
C GLY A 10 8.11 -5.30 9.92
N ILE A 11 6.84 -5.71 9.97
CA ILE A 11 6.05 -6.09 8.80
C ILE A 11 5.14 -4.93 8.43
N SER A 12 5.37 -4.32 7.26
CA SER A 12 4.52 -3.23 6.73
C SER A 12 3.62 -3.66 5.58
N SER A 13 3.76 -4.90 5.09
CA SER A 13 2.94 -5.43 4.00
C SER A 13 1.55 -5.78 4.51
N TYR A 14 0.53 -5.05 4.06
CA TYR A 14 -0.85 -5.34 4.41
C TYR A 14 -1.25 -6.76 4.00
N LYS A 15 -0.89 -7.17 2.78
CA LYS A 15 -1.13 -8.54 2.28
C LYS A 15 -0.57 -9.60 3.23
N THR A 16 0.69 -9.45 3.64
CA THR A 16 1.34 -10.38 4.59
C THR A 16 0.62 -10.40 5.94
N ILE A 17 0.28 -9.22 6.48
CA ILE A 17 -0.47 -9.08 7.74
C ILE A 17 -1.79 -9.87 7.68
N ARG A 18 -2.50 -9.78 6.56
CA ARG A 18 -3.80 -10.44 6.36
C ARG A 18 -3.65 -11.95 6.14
N GLN A 19 -2.75 -12.37 5.24
CA GLN A 19 -2.56 -13.78 4.87
C GLN A 19 -1.99 -14.62 6.01
N GLU A 20 -1.05 -14.08 6.79
CA GLU A 20 -0.45 -14.77 7.94
C GLU A 20 -1.23 -14.53 9.25
N ASN A 21 -2.40 -13.89 9.18
CA ASN A 21 -3.30 -13.65 10.31
C ASN A 21 -2.63 -12.92 11.50
N TYR A 22 -1.81 -11.92 11.20
CA TYR A 22 -1.28 -11.00 12.22
C TYR A 22 -2.38 -10.09 12.77
N TYR A 23 -2.10 -9.49 13.93
CA TYR A 23 -2.95 -8.46 14.50
C TYR A 23 -2.95 -7.21 13.59
N TYR A 24 -4.14 -6.78 13.20
CA TYR A 24 -4.37 -5.59 12.37
C TYR A 24 -5.47 -4.74 12.99
N VAL A 25 -5.19 -3.45 13.15
CA VAL A 25 -6.20 -2.47 13.57
C VAL A 25 -6.83 -1.88 12.33
N ASP A 26 -8.12 -2.12 12.14
CA ASP A 26 -8.82 -1.62 10.98
C ASP A 26 -8.94 -0.09 10.98
N LYS A 27 -8.45 0.52 9.91
CA LYS A 27 -8.51 1.95 9.60
C LYS A 27 -9.09 2.21 8.21
N THR A 28 -9.68 1.21 7.59
CA THR A 28 -10.14 1.29 6.20
C THR A 28 -11.33 2.24 6.01
N ARG A 29 -12.04 2.61 7.08
CA ARG A 29 -13.04 3.71 7.07
C ARG A 29 -12.52 5.07 6.62
N TYR A 30 -11.20 5.27 6.66
CA TYR A 30 -10.59 6.50 6.18
C TYR A 30 -10.40 6.50 4.66
N ILE A 31 -10.54 5.37 3.96
CA ILE A 31 -10.35 5.30 2.51
C ILE A 31 -11.33 6.23 1.78
N PRO A 32 -12.66 6.18 2.02
CA PRO A 32 -13.59 7.10 1.35
C PRO A 32 -13.33 8.57 1.72
N GLN A 33 -12.93 8.82 2.97
CA GLN A 33 -12.57 10.17 3.41
C GLN A 33 -11.34 10.70 2.65
N LEU A 34 -10.36 9.85 2.37
CA LEU A 34 -9.18 10.21 1.57
C LEU A 34 -9.58 10.51 0.11
N GLU A 35 -10.47 9.72 -0.47
CA GLU A 35 -11.01 9.94 -1.82
C GLU A 35 -11.71 11.31 -1.93
N GLU A 36 -12.42 11.74 -0.88
CA GLU A 36 -13.12 13.03 -0.81
C GLU A 36 -12.20 14.23 -0.50
N THR A 37 -11.05 14.01 0.13
CA THR A 37 -10.18 15.09 0.64
C THR A 37 -9.49 15.90 -0.49
N GLY A 38 -9.42 15.37 -1.71
CA GLY A 38 -8.99 16.09 -2.90
C GLY A 38 -7.92 15.37 -3.73
N LYS A 39 -7.55 15.96 -4.87
CA LYS A 39 -6.68 15.34 -5.89
C LYS A 39 -5.24 15.11 -5.44
N PHE A 40 -4.78 15.82 -4.43
CA PHE A 40 -3.41 15.72 -3.92
C PHE A 40 -3.40 15.64 -2.40
N LEU A 41 -2.88 14.54 -1.87
CA LEU A 41 -2.81 14.28 -0.43
C LEU A 41 -1.35 14.30 0.02
N PHE A 42 -1.01 15.28 0.84
CA PHE A 42 0.30 15.35 1.48
C PHE A 42 0.24 14.79 2.91
N LEU A 43 0.79 13.59 3.11
CA LEU A 43 0.92 13.00 4.44
C LEU A 43 2.17 13.55 5.15
N ILE A 44 1.95 14.39 6.17
CA ILE A 44 3.03 14.90 7.03
C ILE A 44 3.89 13.74 7.59
N ARG A 45 5.16 14.00 7.92
CA ARG A 45 6.16 12.96 8.24
C ARG A 45 6.46 12.76 9.76
N PRO A 46 5.49 12.44 10.64
CA PRO A 46 5.85 11.88 11.94
C PRO A 46 6.45 10.48 11.74
N ARG A 47 7.64 10.24 12.30
CA ARG A 47 8.35 8.95 12.14
C ARG A 47 7.54 7.81 12.77
N ARG A 48 7.57 6.61 12.19
CA ARG A 48 6.88 5.39 12.66
C ARG A 48 5.33 5.45 12.72
N PHE A 49 4.71 6.44 12.08
CA PHE A 49 3.25 6.58 12.06
C PHE A 49 2.50 5.61 11.12
N GLY A 50 3.17 4.59 10.58
CA GLY A 50 2.51 3.58 9.74
C GLY A 50 2.19 4.01 8.30
N LYS A 51 2.76 5.11 7.79
CA LYS A 51 2.53 5.58 6.41
C LYS A 51 2.80 4.51 5.35
N SER A 52 3.92 3.79 5.45
CA SER A 52 4.25 2.72 4.50
C SER A 52 3.22 1.58 4.55
N SER A 53 2.66 1.29 5.73
CA SER A 53 1.60 0.28 5.86
C SER A 53 0.28 0.79 5.29
N LEU A 54 -0.06 2.08 5.45
CA LEU A 54 -1.22 2.67 4.79
C LEU A 54 -1.11 2.57 3.26
N LEU A 55 0.07 2.86 2.68
CA LEU A 55 0.27 2.74 1.24
C LEU A 55 0.05 1.31 0.73
N THR A 56 0.41 0.28 1.51
CA THR A 56 0.15 -1.12 1.09
C THR A 56 -1.31 -1.52 1.25
N VAL A 57 -2.06 -0.91 2.18
CA VAL A 57 -3.53 -1.04 2.26
C VAL A 57 -4.17 -0.44 1.01
N LEU A 58 -3.81 0.79 0.65
CA LEU A 58 -4.33 1.48 -0.54
C LEU A 58 -3.99 0.75 -1.83
N GLU A 59 -2.72 0.30 -1.98
CA GLU A 59 -2.29 -0.56 -3.09
C GLU A 59 -3.16 -1.82 -3.18
N SER A 60 -3.43 -2.49 -2.05
CA SER A 60 -4.28 -3.69 -2.04
C SER A 60 -5.74 -3.41 -2.39
N TYR A 61 -6.23 -2.21 -2.08
CA TYR A 61 -7.62 -1.82 -2.28
C TYR A 61 -7.91 -1.36 -3.71
N TYR A 62 -7.01 -0.56 -4.29
CA TYR A 62 -7.21 0.10 -5.58
C TYR A 62 -6.76 -0.72 -6.79
N ASP A 63 -5.79 -1.63 -6.61
CA ASP A 63 -5.14 -2.33 -7.70
C ASP A 63 -6.04 -3.39 -8.37
N ILE A 64 -6.20 -3.35 -9.70
CA ILE A 64 -6.98 -4.34 -10.45
C ILE A 64 -6.47 -5.77 -10.26
N VAL A 65 -5.15 -5.97 -10.13
CA VAL A 65 -4.53 -7.31 -10.00
C VAL A 65 -4.92 -7.97 -8.67
N ARG A 66 -5.39 -7.19 -7.69
CA ARG A 66 -5.78 -7.68 -6.36
C ARG A 66 -7.27 -8.02 -6.25
N LYS A 67 -8.04 -7.93 -7.33
CA LYS A 67 -9.49 -8.15 -7.33
C LYS A 67 -9.90 -9.51 -6.74
N ASP A 68 -9.20 -10.58 -7.11
CA ASP A 68 -9.48 -11.93 -6.64
C ASP A 68 -9.10 -12.14 -5.16
N GLU A 69 -8.17 -11.33 -4.65
CA GLU A 69 -7.72 -11.37 -3.26
C GLU A 69 -8.57 -10.49 -2.33
N TYR A 70 -9.47 -9.66 -2.88
CA TYR A 70 -10.23 -8.66 -2.13
C TYR A 70 -10.98 -9.24 -0.93
N GLY A 71 -11.65 -10.39 -1.14
CA GLY A 71 -12.42 -11.06 -0.10
C GLY A 71 -11.55 -11.42 1.11
N LEU A 72 -10.39 -12.03 0.89
CA LEU A 72 -9.44 -12.41 1.94
C LEU A 72 -8.82 -11.18 2.61
N LEU A 73 -8.36 -10.23 1.79
CA LEU A 73 -7.59 -9.08 2.27
C LEU A 73 -8.44 -8.14 3.11
N PHE A 74 -9.71 -7.95 2.79
CA PHE A 74 -10.56 -6.98 3.49
C PHE A 74 -11.60 -7.63 4.41
N ASP A 75 -11.61 -8.96 4.57
CA ASP A 75 -12.55 -9.63 5.49
C ASP A 75 -12.59 -9.01 6.90
N GLY A 76 -13.78 -8.72 7.40
CA GLY A 76 -14.00 -8.07 8.69
C GLY A 76 -13.44 -6.65 8.82
N THR A 77 -13.24 -5.93 7.73
CA THR A 77 -12.87 -4.50 7.72
C THR A 77 -14.04 -3.64 7.26
N PHE A 78 -14.07 -2.36 7.66
CA PHE A 78 -15.12 -1.43 7.28
C PHE A 78 -15.33 -1.33 5.75
N ILE A 79 -14.23 -1.26 4.99
CA ILE A 79 -14.30 -1.06 3.53
C ILE A 79 -14.82 -2.29 2.77
N LYS A 80 -14.78 -3.47 3.40
CA LYS A 80 -15.38 -4.69 2.85
C LYS A 80 -16.89 -4.55 2.69
N ASP A 81 -17.53 -3.97 3.70
CA ASP A 81 -18.98 -3.74 3.74
C ASP A 81 -19.39 -2.45 3.03
N HIS A 82 -18.45 -1.50 2.88
CA HIS A 82 -18.68 -0.18 2.28
C HIS A 82 -17.69 0.12 1.15
N PRO A 83 -17.64 -0.68 0.06
CA PRO A 83 -16.69 -0.44 -1.01
C PRO A 83 -17.01 0.85 -1.77
N SER A 84 -16.00 1.66 -2.06
CA SER A 84 -16.09 2.78 -2.99
C SER A 84 -16.06 2.29 -4.45
N PRO A 85 -16.45 3.14 -5.42
CA PRO A 85 -16.29 2.85 -6.85
C PRO A 85 -14.85 2.60 -7.28
N GLU A 86 -13.87 3.11 -6.53
CA GLU A 86 -12.43 2.98 -6.85
C GLU A 86 -11.82 1.63 -6.43
N LYS A 87 -12.61 0.77 -5.79
CA LYS A 87 -12.18 -0.58 -5.41
C LYS A 87 -11.72 -1.36 -6.65
N ASN A 88 -10.45 -1.78 -6.64
CA ASN A 88 -9.81 -2.58 -7.69
C ASN A 88 -10.10 -2.03 -9.10
N SER A 89 -10.04 -0.71 -9.28
CA SER A 89 -10.30 0.00 -10.55
C SER A 89 -9.04 0.58 -11.21
N HIS A 90 -7.88 0.52 -10.54
CA HIS A 90 -6.67 1.24 -10.94
C HIS A 90 -5.46 0.35 -11.22
N LEU A 91 -4.60 0.83 -12.12
CA LEU A 91 -3.22 0.34 -12.25
C LEU A 91 -2.33 1.10 -11.27
N ILE A 92 -1.54 0.40 -10.46
CA ILE A 92 -0.72 1.00 -9.42
C ILE A 92 0.76 0.95 -9.81
N LEU A 93 1.31 2.14 -10.07
CA LEU A 93 2.75 2.37 -10.18
C LEU A 93 3.28 2.92 -8.87
N LYS A 94 4.28 2.25 -8.30
CA LYS A 94 4.83 2.55 -6.98
C LYS A 94 6.28 2.99 -7.06
N PHE A 95 6.57 4.16 -6.51
CA PHE A 95 7.93 4.66 -6.37
C PHE A 95 8.41 4.55 -4.92
N ASN A 96 9.60 3.98 -4.72
CA ASN A 96 10.32 4.01 -3.45
C ASN A 96 11.62 4.80 -3.58
N PHE A 97 11.55 6.10 -3.29
CA PHE A 97 12.72 6.97 -3.39
C PHE A 97 13.79 6.73 -2.31
N SER A 98 13.58 5.80 -1.38
CA SER A 98 14.68 5.34 -0.50
C SER A 98 15.75 4.55 -1.27
N GLN A 99 15.47 4.17 -2.52
CA GLN A 99 16.38 3.43 -3.41
C GLN A 99 17.19 4.36 -4.33
N VAL A 100 16.93 5.67 -4.28
CA VAL A 100 17.64 6.68 -5.07
C VAL A 100 18.80 7.23 -4.25
N SER A 101 19.98 7.35 -4.88
CA SER A 101 21.16 7.90 -4.21
C SER A 101 20.92 9.37 -3.86
N PRO A 102 21.22 9.81 -2.63
CA PRO A 102 21.17 11.22 -2.26
C PRO A 102 22.40 11.99 -2.75
N ASP A 103 23.42 11.32 -3.29
CA ASP A 103 24.63 11.94 -3.81
C ASP A 103 24.31 12.81 -5.04
N PRO A 104 24.61 14.11 -5.05
CA PRO A 104 24.37 14.98 -6.20
C PRO A 104 24.96 14.49 -7.52
N ASP A 105 26.07 13.74 -7.48
CA ASP A 105 26.74 13.24 -8.68
C ASP A 105 26.09 11.94 -9.21
N GLU A 106 25.34 11.22 -8.36
CA GLU A 106 24.68 9.95 -8.70
C GLU A 106 23.15 10.02 -8.71
N VAL A 107 22.55 11.11 -8.21
CA VAL A 107 21.10 11.22 -7.99
C VAL A 107 20.34 11.03 -9.30
N GLU A 108 20.83 11.61 -10.40
CA GLU A 108 20.17 11.49 -11.70
C GLU A 108 20.23 10.05 -12.22
N SER A 109 21.42 9.45 -12.25
CA SER A 109 21.61 8.09 -12.78
C SER A 109 20.87 7.05 -11.94
N SER A 110 20.91 7.16 -10.60
CA SER A 110 20.19 6.28 -9.68
C SER A 110 18.67 6.48 -9.75
N PHE A 111 18.17 7.71 -9.90
CA PHE A 111 16.75 7.99 -10.11
C PHE A 111 16.26 7.37 -11.42
N GLN A 112 16.99 7.58 -12.53
CA GLN A 112 16.65 7.01 -13.83
C GLN A 112 16.65 5.48 -13.80
N GLY A 113 17.64 4.88 -13.13
CA GLY A 113 17.71 3.43 -12.91
C GLY A 113 16.51 2.92 -12.11
N HIS A 114 16.17 3.56 -10.99
CA HIS A 114 15.02 3.21 -10.16
C HIS A 114 13.70 3.36 -10.92
N ALA A 115 13.51 4.46 -11.65
CA ALA A 115 12.31 4.69 -12.45
C ALA A 115 12.15 3.63 -13.56
N ARG A 116 13.23 3.31 -14.29
CA ARG A 116 13.23 2.27 -15.32
C ARG A 116 12.80 0.92 -14.75
N ASN A 117 13.33 0.55 -13.58
CA ASN A 117 12.92 -0.69 -12.90
C ASN A 117 11.45 -0.65 -12.50
N CYS A 118 10.96 0.47 -11.94
CA CYS A 118 9.54 0.64 -11.61
C CYS A 118 8.63 0.45 -12.83
N PHE A 119 8.98 1.05 -13.98
CA PHE A 119 8.20 0.90 -15.21
C PHE A 119 8.28 -0.51 -15.79
N PHE A 120 9.46 -1.15 -15.75
CA PHE A 120 9.63 -2.53 -16.18
C PHE A 120 8.72 -3.47 -15.38
N PHE A 121 8.78 -3.43 -14.04
CA PHE A 121 7.92 -4.26 -13.20
C PHE A 121 6.44 -3.90 -13.28
N PHE A 122 6.12 -2.66 -13.61
CA PHE A 122 4.73 -2.26 -13.88
C PHE A 122 4.21 -2.92 -15.16
N GLY A 123 5.00 -2.94 -16.24
CA GLY A 123 4.64 -3.63 -17.48
C GLY A 123 4.58 -5.15 -17.36
N GLU A 124 5.41 -5.76 -16.50
CA GLU A 124 5.30 -7.21 -16.22
C GLU A 124 4.08 -7.58 -15.38
N LYS A 125 3.58 -6.63 -14.58
CA LYS A 125 2.47 -6.84 -13.64
C LYS A 125 1.09 -6.74 -14.32
N TYR A 126 0.95 -5.93 -15.36
CA TYR A 126 -0.31 -5.56 -16.01
C TYR A 126 -0.28 -5.82 -17.50
#